data_AF-A0A2U1T7F1-F1
#
_entry.id   AF-A0A2U1T7F1-F1
#
_cell.length_a   1.000
_cell.length_b   1.000
_cell.length_c   1.000
_cell.angle_alpha   90.00
_cell.angle_beta   90.00
_cell.angle_gamma   90.00
#
_symmetry.space_group_name_H-M   'P 1'
#
loop_
_entity.id
_entity.type
_entity.pdbx_description
1 polymer ?
#
loop_
_entity_poly.entity_id
_entity_poly.type
_entity_poly.pdbx_seq_one_letter_code
_entity_poly.pdbx_strand_id
1 'polypeptide(L)'
;MGFWDRLFGHDHAEPAEDTTEPEEVARYAPTPEPEPEPEAEPGESIAERIRRTPPRPMPGFSSAAAARGEVGVEKQKDKAGPQPERSTAEDERVLANAVATLATAGITPRRELTLDDVSTGCSSGLSGFHARPLTSTMKLVDADGEFLFRHVHFDVEDRARTSGRGLADYAIELGEAAGSPVRVRVVPDPGSSARGSIRVDNGNRVRDVSFDLDADFGDQQAEDALTCAVAAPGRRAYPILTDAQGERLTAWVTRSTPEAFFTALHGENPHTCR
;
A
#
# COMPACT_ATOMS: atom_id res chain seq x y z
N MET A 1 -7.88 12.83 33.82
CA MET A 1 -6.90 12.40 32.81
C MET A 1 -7.61 11.57 31.76
N GLY A 2 -7.71 12.13 30.55
CA GLY A 2 -8.34 11.46 29.42
C GLY A 2 -7.56 10.20 29.01
N PHE A 3 -8.19 9.37 28.18
CA PHE A 3 -7.53 8.24 27.51
C PHE A 3 -6.38 8.73 26.60
N TRP A 4 -6.55 9.89 25.95
CA TRP A 4 -5.55 10.54 25.10
C TRP A 4 -4.31 11.03 25.84
N ASP A 5 -4.49 11.68 27.01
CA ASP A 5 -3.35 12.11 27.85
C ASP A 5 -2.47 10.93 28.25
N ARG A 6 -3.07 9.74 28.43
CA ARG A 6 -2.35 8.51 28.80
C ARG A 6 -1.62 7.85 27.63
N LEU A 7 -2.05 8.08 26.40
CA LEU A 7 -1.46 7.48 25.20
C LEU A 7 -0.33 8.32 24.58
N PHE A 8 -0.43 9.65 24.66
CA PHE A 8 0.49 10.55 23.94
C PHE A 8 1.19 11.59 24.83
N GLY A 9 0.92 11.57 26.15
CA GLY A 9 1.51 12.52 27.10
C GLY A 9 2.89 12.11 27.60
N HIS A 10 3.91 12.08 26.74
CA HIS A 10 5.31 12.06 27.20
C HIS A 10 6.25 12.92 26.33
N ASP A 11 6.70 14.01 26.96
CA ASP A 11 7.98 14.72 26.89
C ASP A 11 8.70 14.87 25.53
N HIS A 12 8.58 16.09 24.99
CA HIS A 12 9.56 16.69 24.08
C HIS A 12 10.89 16.90 24.82
N ALA A 13 11.84 15.98 24.65
CA ALA A 13 13.24 16.25 24.91
C ALA A 13 13.92 16.65 23.59
N GLU A 14 14.23 17.93 23.44
CA GLU A 14 15.11 18.43 22.38
C GLU A 14 16.53 17.89 22.58
N PRO A 15 17.21 17.40 21.52
CA PRO A 15 18.65 17.34 21.53
C PRO A 15 19.25 18.45 20.65
N ALA A 16 20.19 19.12 21.30
CA ALA A 16 21.16 20.09 20.84
C ALA A 16 21.67 19.92 19.40
N GLU A 17 21.80 21.07 18.74
CA GLU A 17 22.60 21.32 17.55
C GLU A 17 24.07 20.94 17.80
N ASP A 18 24.66 20.16 16.90
CA ASP A 18 26.11 20.11 16.77
C ASP A 18 26.49 20.22 15.29
N THR A 19 27.40 21.15 15.05
CA THR A 19 27.82 21.68 13.76
C THR A 19 29.20 21.13 13.45
N THR A 20 29.35 20.32 12.41
CA THR A 20 30.67 20.09 11.81
C THR A 20 30.58 19.61 10.36
N GLU A 21 30.79 20.54 9.44
CA GLU A 21 31.41 20.31 8.12
C GLU A 21 32.92 20.66 8.26
N PRO A 22 33.87 20.21 7.39
CA PRO A 22 33.69 20.11 5.93
C PRO A 22 34.45 19.01 5.16
N GLU A 23 34.09 18.94 3.86
CA GLU A 23 34.87 18.62 2.66
C GLU A 23 35.75 17.34 2.59
N GLU A 24 35.38 16.44 1.66
CA GLU A 24 36.41 15.77 0.84
C GLU A 24 35.92 15.54 -0.61
N VAL A 25 36.61 16.19 -1.54
CA VAL A 25 36.39 16.15 -2.99
C VAL A 25 37.08 14.91 -3.56
N ALA A 26 36.33 13.84 -3.80
CA ALA A 26 36.83 12.67 -4.51
C ALA A 26 36.74 12.88 -6.03
N ARG A 27 37.91 12.84 -6.67
CA ARG A 27 38.14 13.04 -8.11
C ARG A 27 37.62 11.85 -8.93
N TYR A 28 36.97 12.17 -10.03
CA TYR A 28 36.54 11.24 -11.09
C TYR A 28 37.71 10.40 -11.61
N ALA A 29 37.57 9.07 -11.59
CA ALA A 29 38.35 8.16 -12.42
C ALA A 29 37.52 7.77 -13.65
N PRO A 30 38.10 7.75 -14.87
CA PRO A 30 37.38 7.35 -16.08
C PRO A 30 37.11 5.83 -16.12
N THR A 31 35.88 5.50 -16.48
CA THR A 31 35.34 4.14 -16.69
C THR A 31 36.03 3.44 -17.87
N PRO A 32 36.42 2.15 -17.77
CA PRO A 32 36.86 1.37 -18.92
C PRO A 32 35.69 1.06 -19.86
N GLU A 33 35.95 1.13 -21.17
CA GLU A 33 35.00 0.80 -22.25
C GLU A 33 34.57 -0.68 -22.17
N PRO A 34 33.27 -0.99 -22.35
CA PRO A 34 32.82 -2.38 -22.43
C PRO A 34 33.16 -3.00 -23.79
N GLU A 35 33.71 -4.21 -23.75
CA GLU A 35 33.92 -5.07 -24.92
C GLU A 35 32.57 -5.48 -25.54
N PRO A 36 32.49 -5.68 -26.87
CA PRO A 36 31.26 -6.11 -27.54
C PRO A 36 30.93 -7.57 -27.23
N GLU A 37 29.73 -7.83 -26.70
CA GLU A 37 29.19 -9.17 -26.50
C GLU A 37 28.82 -9.84 -27.84
N PRO A 38 28.95 -11.18 -27.94
CA PRO A 38 28.63 -11.92 -29.16
C PRO A 38 27.12 -11.96 -29.45
N GLU A 39 26.78 -11.82 -30.72
CA GLU A 39 25.40 -11.88 -31.24
C GLU A 39 24.71 -13.20 -30.88
N ALA A 40 23.61 -13.10 -30.13
CA ALA A 40 22.74 -14.24 -29.82
C ALA A 40 21.90 -14.61 -31.05
N GLU A 41 21.95 -15.88 -31.47
CA GLU A 41 21.08 -16.41 -32.52
C GLU A 41 19.60 -16.30 -32.14
N PRO A 42 18.70 -16.03 -33.10
CA PRO A 42 17.28 -15.83 -32.82
C PRO A 42 16.62 -17.15 -32.38
N GLY A 43 16.30 -17.24 -31.09
CA GLY A 43 15.49 -18.30 -30.51
C GLY A 43 14.03 -18.22 -30.99
N GLU A 44 13.45 -19.39 -31.27
CA GLU A 44 12.06 -19.58 -31.71
C GLU A 44 11.06 -18.90 -30.75
N SER A 45 10.16 -18.09 -31.31
CA SER A 45 9.20 -17.29 -30.55
C SER A 45 8.27 -18.14 -29.69
N ILE A 46 8.02 -17.71 -28.47
CA ILE A 46 7.07 -18.33 -27.52
C ILE A 46 5.67 -18.51 -28.15
N ALA A 47 5.28 -17.60 -29.05
CA ALA A 47 4.01 -17.70 -29.79
C ALA A 47 3.94 -18.92 -30.71
N GLU A 48 5.08 -19.38 -31.24
CA GLU A 48 5.18 -20.56 -32.11
C GLU A 48 5.10 -21.86 -31.30
N ARG A 49 5.63 -21.88 -30.06
CA ARG A 49 5.44 -23.00 -29.10
C ARG A 49 3.98 -23.17 -28.68
N ILE A 50 3.25 -22.08 -28.48
CA ILE A 50 1.83 -22.14 -28.06
C ILE A 50 0.96 -22.72 -29.19
N ARG A 51 1.21 -22.34 -30.46
CA ARG A 51 0.43 -22.86 -31.61
C ARG A 51 0.62 -24.36 -31.87
N ARG A 52 1.74 -24.95 -31.45
CA ARG A 52 2.04 -26.38 -31.62
C ARG A 52 1.54 -27.29 -30.49
N THR A 53 0.95 -26.73 -29.43
CA THR A 53 0.52 -27.55 -28.29
C THR A 53 -1.00 -27.82 -28.38
N PRO A 54 -1.44 -29.05 -28.74
CA PRO A 54 -2.86 -29.37 -28.74
C PRO A 54 -3.41 -29.44 -27.30
N PRO A 55 -4.67 -29.01 -27.08
CA PRO A 55 -5.28 -29.02 -25.75
C PRO A 55 -5.43 -30.45 -25.24
N ARG A 56 -4.95 -30.70 -24.01
CA ARG A 56 -5.17 -31.98 -23.33
C ARG A 56 -6.63 -32.06 -22.84
N PRO A 57 -7.33 -33.19 -23.06
CA PRO A 57 -8.64 -33.40 -22.45
C PRO A 57 -8.49 -33.58 -20.93
N MET A 58 -9.21 -32.77 -20.16
CA MET A 58 -9.28 -32.92 -18.71
C MET A 58 -10.18 -34.10 -18.33
N PRO A 59 -9.72 -35.03 -17.48
CA PRO A 59 -10.57 -36.09 -16.95
C PRO A 59 -11.45 -35.51 -15.83
N GLY A 60 -12.78 -35.58 -15.97
CA GLY A 60 -13.68 -35.29 -14.84
C GLY A 60 -15.08 -34.77 -15.15
N PHE A 61 -15.38 -34.30 -16.36
CA PHE A 61 -16.74 -33.84 -16.68
C PHE A 61 -17.57 -34.96 -17.30
N SER A 62 -18.11 -35.81 -16.43
CA SER A 62 -19.16 -36.75 -16.79
C SER A 62 -20.48 -36.00 -16.92
N SER A 63 -21.04 -35.98 -18.13
CA SER A 63 -22.43 -35.61 -18.39
C SER A 63 -23.37 -36.72 -17.90
N ALA A 64 -24.25 -36.44 -16.94
CA ALA A 64 -25.38 -37.29 -16.65
C ALA A 64 -26.48 -36.56 -15.85
N ALA A 65 -27.71 -37.02 -16.07
CA ALA A 65 -28.92 -36.77 -15.29
C ALA A 65 -29.69 -35.46 -15.55
N ALA A 66 -30.43 -35.48 -16.66
CA ALA A 66 -31.77 -34.92 -16.70
C ALA A 66 -32.69 -35.79 -15.82
N ALA A 67 -33.24 -35.23 -14.74
CA ALA A 67 -34.39 -35.78 -14.04
C ALA A 67 -35.26 -34.61 -13.54
N ARG A 68 -36.43 -34.49 -14.18
CA ARG A 68 -37.52 -33.59 -13.77
C ARG A 68 -38.08 -34.05 -12.44
N GLY A 69 -38.21 -33.13 -11.49
CA GLY A 69 -38.94 -33.30 -10.25
C GLY A 69 -39.39 -31.92 -9.77
N GLU A 70 -40.64 -31.58 -10.06
CA GLU A 70 -41.33 -30.40 -9.54
C GLU A 70 -41.53 -30.57 -8.03
N VAL A 71 -40.98 -29.66 -7.23
CA VAL A 71 -41.33 -29.52 -5.80
C VAL A 71 -41.57 -28.05 -5.51
N GLY A 72 -42.73 -27.78 -4.93
CA GLY A 72 -43.32 -26.47 -4.73
C GLY A 72 -42.42 -25.46 -4.02
N VAL A 73 -42.45 -24.24 -4.53
CA VAL A 73 -41.91 -23.05 -3.88
C VAL A 73 -42.86 -22.66 -2.74
N GLU A 74 -42.68 -23.26 -1.57
CA GLU A 74 -43.12 -22.62 -0.34
C GLU A 74 -42.19 -21.43 -0.08
N LYS A 75 -42.77 -20.23 -0.13
CA LYS A 75 -42.12 -18.98 0.29
C LYS A 75 -41.79 -19.06 1.77
N GLN A 76 -40.64 -19.62 2.11
CA GLN A 76 -40.03 -19.45 3.40
C GLN A 76 -39.46 -18.02 3.48
N LYS A 77 -40.34 -17.11 3.89
CA LYS A 77 -40.03 -15.75 4.27
C LYS A 77 -39.23 -15.83 5.57
N ASP A 78 -37.94 -16.17 5.45
CA ASP A 78 -37.03 -16.13 6.58
C ASP A 78 -36.93 -14.68 7.04
N LYS A 79 -37.50 -14.48 8.23
CA LYS A 79 -37.29 -13.34 9.08
C LYS A 79 -35.79 -13.15 9.23
N ALA A 80 -35.23 -12.17 8.53
CA ALA A 80 -34.07 -11.45 9.05
C ALA A 80 -34.52 -10.88 10.41
N GLY A 81 -34.23 -11.59 11.49
CA GLY A 81 -34.37 -11.05 12.83
C GLY A 81 -33.55 -9.76 12.93
N PRO A 82 -33.96 -8.80 13.77
CA PRO A 82 -33.12 -7.63 14.03
C PRO A 82 -31.74 -8.15 14.45
N GLN A 83 -30.70 -7.78 13.71
CA GLN A 83 -29.35 -7.99 14.19
C GLN A 83 -29.25 -7.31 15.55
N PRO A 84 -28.59 -7.93 16.55
CA PRO A 84 -28.42 -7.29 17.85
C PRO A 84 -27.80 -5.93 17.60
N GLU A 85 -28.51 -4.86 17.96
CA GLU A 85 -28.01 -3.50 17.89
C GLU A 85 -26.75 -3.46 18.75
N ARG A 86 -25.58 -3.47 18.10
CA ARG A 86 -24.31 -3.31 18.80
C ARG A 86 -24.34 -1.96 19.49
N SER A 87 -23.93 -1.95 20.76
CA SER A 87 -23.96 -0.72 21.55
C SER A 87 -22.82 0.20 21.11
N THR A 88 -23.06 1.51 21.08
CA THR A 88 -22.04 2.54 20.84
C THR A 88 -20.78 2.36 21.70
N ALA A 89 -20.93 1.88 22.93
CA ALA A 89 -19.80 1.60 23.84
C ALA A 89 -18.90 0.44 23.37
N GLU A 90 -19.41 -0.50 22.58
CA GLU A 90 -18.61 -1.55 21.95
C GLU A 90 -17.78 -0.96 20.81
N ASP A 91 -18.41 -0.17 19.94
CA ASP A 91 -17.75 0.47 18.80
C ASP A 91 -16.64 1.43 19.27
N GLU A 92 -16.87 2.21 20.33
CA GLU A 92 -15.85 3.06 20.96
C GLU A 92 -14.66 2.24 21.46
N ARG A 93 -14.89 1.05 22.03
CA ARG A 93 -13.81 0.15 22.47
C ARG A 93 -13.03 -0.41 21.29
N VAL A 94 -13.72 -0.76 20.20
CA VAL A 94 -13.05 -1.23 18.97
C VAL A 94 -12.17 -0.13 18.40
N LEU A 95 -12.67 1.11 18.32
CA LEU A 95 -11.89 2.27 17.85
C LEU A 95 -10.69 2.53 18.76
N ALA A 96 -10.89 2.55 20.09
CA ALA A 96 -9.81 2.74 21.04
C ALA A 96 -8.72 1.67 20.92
N ASN A 97 -9.10 0.40 20.74
CA ASN A 97 -8.17 -0.70 20.53
C ASN A 97 -7.42 -0.61 19.20
N ALA A 98 -8.11 -0.21 18.12
CA ALA A 98 -7.49 0.00 16.82
C ALA A 98 -6.44 1.12 16.87
N VAL A 99 -6.79 2.27 17.47
CA VAL A 99 -5.88 3.40 17.67
C VAL A 99 -4.68 3.02 18.53
N ALA A 100 -4.90 2.33 19.64
CA ALA A 100 -3.81 1.87 20.50
C ALA A 100 -2.86 0.92 19.76
N THR A 101 -3.41 0.00 18.95
CA THR A 101 -2.62 -0.94 18.15
C THR A 101 -1.80 -0.22 17.09
N LEU A 102 -2.38 0.73 16.36
CA LEU A 102 -1.67 1.56 15.37
C LEU A 102 -0.56 2.39 16.03
N ALA A 103 -0.82 2.95 17.21
CA ALA A 103 0.18 3.70 17.96
C ALA A 103 1.40 2.85 18.32
N THR A 104 1.24 1.55 18.62
CA THR A 104 2.38 0.65 18.85
C THR A 104 3.28 0.48 17.62
N ALA A 105 2.75 0.72 16.41
CA ALA A 105 3.51 0.70 15.17
C ALA A 105 4.10 2.07 14.79
N GLY A 106 3.91 3.09 15.63
CA GLY A 106 4.31 4.47 15.34
C GLY A 106 3.43 5.14 14.28
N ILE A 107 2.18 4.68 14.14
CA ILE A 107 1.14 5.24 13.28
C ILE A 107 0.15 5.95 14.20
N THR A 108 0.23 7.28 14.27
CA THR A 108 -0.55 8.10 15.19
C THR A 108 -1.51 9.00 14.44
N PRO A 109 -2.71 9.24 14.97
CA PRO A 109 -3.65 10.15 14.34
C PRO A 109 -3.19 11.61 14.52
N ARG A 110 -3.59 12.49 13.61
CA ARG A 110 -3.32 13.94 13.64
C ARG A 110 -4.14 14.65 14.73
N ARG A 111 -5.26 14.07 15.15
CA ARG A 111 -6.17 14.58 16.19
C ARG A 111 -6.89 13.42 16.90
N GLU A 112 -7.66 13.77 17.92
CA GLU A 112 -8.59 12.84 18.55
C GLU A 112 -9.62 12.32 17.54
N LEU A 113 -9.86 11.01 17.59
CA LEU A 113 -10.82 10.30 16.76
C LEU A 113 -12.08 9.97 17.55
N THR A 114 -13.21 10.06 16.87
CA THR A 114 -14.56 9.79 17.37
C THR A 114 -15.25 8.78 16.47
N LEU A 115 -16.37 8.22 16.93
CA LEU A 115 -17.21 7.37 16.07
C LEU A 115 -17.86 8.13 14.92
N ASP A 116 -17.99 9.45 15.03
CA ASP A 116 -18.47 10.28 13.92
C ASP A 116 -17.47 10.31 12.76
N ASP A 117 -16.17 10.30 13.06
CA ASP A 117 -15.13 10.17 12.04
C ASP A 117 -15.22 8.84 11.30
N VAL A 118 -15.56 7.76 12.03
CA VAL A 118 -15.75 6.44 11.42
C VAL A 118 -17.01 6.39 10.57
N SER A 119 -18.11 6.99 11.04
CA SER A 119 -19.39 6.96 10.32
C SER A 119 -19.36 7.81 9.04
N THR A 120 -18.62 8.92 9.06
CA THR A 120 -18.51 9.87 7.93
C THR A 120 -17.34 9.56 7.01
N GLY A 121 -16.19 9.15 7.56
CA GLY A 121 -14.94 8.95 6.83
C GLY A 121 -14.72 7.53 6.30
N CYS A 122 -15.53 6.55 6.72
CA CYS A 122 -15.45 5.18 6.18
C CYS A 122 -16.50 4.96 5.08
N SER A 123 -16.05 4.73 3.85
CA SER A 123 -16.94 4.47 2.69
C SER A 123 -17.86 3.26 2.88
N SER A 124 -17.46 2.30 3.72
CA SER A 124 -18.23 1.10 4.06
C SER A 124 -18.97 1.21 5.40
N GLY A 125 -18.91 2.37 6.06
CA GLY A 125 -19.56 2.66 7.33
C GLY A 125 -19.08 1.77 8.49
N LEU A 126 -19.89 1.73 9.56
CA LEU A 126 -19.57 0.97 10.78
C LEU A 126 -19.45 -0.54 10.53
N SER A 127 -20.17 -1.09 9.56
CA SER A 127 -20.06 -2.52 9.23
C SER A 127 -18.69 -2.87 8.65
N GLY A 128 -18.16 -2.07 7.73
CA GLY A 128 -16.82 -2.24 7.20
C GLY A 128 -15.72 -1.95 8.21
N PHE A 129 -15.94 -0.95 9.08
CA PHE A 129 -15.08 -0.72 10.24
C PHE A 129 -15.01 -1.95 11.15
N HIS A 130 -16.14 -2.57 11.48
CA HIS A 130 -16.15 -3.77 12.33
C HIS A 130 -15.51 -4.99 11.70
N ALA A 131 -15.60 -5.11 10.38
CA ALA A 131 -14.93 -6.20 9.69
C ALA A 131 -13.42 -6.03 9.77
N ARG A 132 -12.91 -4.80 9.58
CA ARG A 132 -11.48 -4.51 9.44
C ARG A 132 -11.07 -3.22 10.17
N PRO A 133 -11.07 -3.23 11.52
CA PRO A 133 -10.90 -2.02 12.32
C PRO A 133 -9.61 -1.25 12.03
N LEU A 134 -8.45 -1.91 11.98
CA LEU A 134 -7.18 -1.25 11.73
C LEU A 134 -7.14 -0.64 10.34
N THR A 135 -7.56 -1.41 9.34
CA THR A 135 -7.53 -0.96 7.94
C THR A 135 -8.47 0.21 7.70
N SER A 136 -9.70 0.11 8.19
CA SER A 136 -10.71 1.18 8.07
C SER A 136 -10.28 2.43 8.83
N THR A 137 -9.65 2.28 10.00
CA THR A 137 -9.11 3.40 10.78
C THR A 137 -7.99 4.13 10.04
N MET A 138 -7.07 3.39 9.41
CA MET A 138 -5.98 3.97 8.61
C MET A 138 -6.46 4.75 7.38
N LYS A 139 -7.64 4.40 6.84
CA LYS A 139 -8.25 5.06 5.68
C LYS A 139 -9.10 6.28 6.04
N LEU A 140 -9.28 6.60 7.32
CA LEU A 140 -10.13 7.72 7.71
C LEU A 140 -9.55 9.04 7.17
N VAL A 141 -10.43 9.84 6.59
CA VAL A 141 -10.17 11.19 6.13
C VAL A 141 -11.00 12.19 6.95
N ASP A 142 -10.56 13.44 7.04
CA ASP A 142 -11.36 14.53 7.59
C ASP A 142 -12.34 15.13 6.57
N ALA A 143 -13.03 16.20 6.98
CA ALA A 143 -14.01 16.89 6.15
C ALA A 143 -13.41 17.54 4.89
N ASP A 144 -12.11 17.81 4.88
CA ASP A 144 -11.38 18.37 3.74
C ASP A 144 -10.80 17.27 2.83
N GLY A 145 -10.97 15.99 3.21
CA GLY A 145 -10.46 14.83 2.48
C GLY A 145 -9.03 14.43 2.85
N GLU A 146 -8.46 15.02 3.90
CA GLU A 146 -7.10 14.73 4.34
C GLU A 146 -7.06 13.50 5.25
N PHE A 147 -6.07 12.62 5.06
CA PHE A 147 -5.90 11.44 5.91
C PHE A 147 -5.64 11.83 7.36
N LEU A 148 -6.39 11.21 8.27
CA LEU A 148 -6.27 11.44 9.70
C LEU A 148 -5.03 10.81 10.32
N PHE A 149 -4.38 9.87 9.63
CA PHE A 149 -3.15 9.22 10.08
C PHE A 149 -1.94 9.66 9.28
N ARG A 150 -0.79 9.78 9.96
CA ARG A 150 0.51 9.98 9.32
C ARG A 150 1.16 8.64 9.01
N HIS A 151 2.12 8.64 8.08
CA HIS A 151 2.86 7.44 7.69
C HIS A 151 1.99 6.34 7.10
N VAL A 152 0.90 6.75 6.44
CA VAL A 152 -0.02 5.89 5.73
C VAL A 152 -0.34 6.56 4.39
N HIS A 153 -0.41 5.78 3.33
CA HIS A 153 -0.83 6.22 2.01
C HIS A 153 -1.86 5.24 1.45
N PHE A 154 -2.95 5.76 0.93
CA PHE A 154 -3.97 4.98 0.25
C PHE A 154 -4.13 5.52 -1.17
N ASP A 155 -3.97 4.63 -2.16
CA ASP A 155 -4.12 5.01 -3.56
C ASP A 155 -5.61 5.03 -3.94
N VAL A 156 -6.27 6.16 -3.69
CA VAL A 156 -7.72 6.32 -3.86
C VAL A 156 -8.13 6.30 -5.33
N GLU A 157 -7.28 6.81 -6.22
CA GLU A 157 -7.65 6.98 -7.63
C GLU A 157 -7.47 5.70 -8.45
N ASP A 158 -6.77 4.69 -7.91
CA ASP A 158 -6.35 3.46 -8.61
C ASP A 158 -5.89 3.73 -10.05
N ARG A 159 -5.29 4.90 -10.25
CA ARG A 159 -5.00 5.42 -11.57
C ARG A 159 -3.62 4.91 -11.95
N ALA A 160 -3.59 4.01 -12.93
CA ALA A 160 -2.36 3.55 -13.54
C ALA A 160 -1.49 4.75 -13.95
N ARG A 161 -0.28 4.82 -13.41
CA ARG A 161 0.68 5.89 -13.72
C ARG A 161 1.44 5.49 -14.98
N THR A 162 0.92 5.89 -16.13
CA THR A 162 1.43 5.49 -17.46
C THR A 162 2.51 6.43 -18.03
N SER A 163 3.03 7.35 -17.21
CA SER A 163 4.09 8.28 -17.62
C SER A 163 5.13 8.46 -16.52
N GLY A 164 6.38 8.71 -16.91
CA GLY A 164 7.45 8.98 -15.95
C GLY A 164 7.15 10.20 -15.06
N ARG A 165 6.42 11.19 -15.58
CA ARG A 165 5.92 12.32 -14.79
C ARG A 165 4.90 11.88 -13.75
N GLY A 166 3.93 11.05 -14.13
CA GLY A 166 2.93 10.53 -13.18
C GLY A 166 3.55 9.72 -12.05
N LEU A 167 4.57 8.91 -12.35
CA LEU A 167 5.33 8.21 -11.31
C LEU A 167 6.15 9.19 -10.43
N ALA A 168 6.66 10.29 -10.99
CA ALA A 168 7.38 11.29 -10.21
C ALA A 168 6.46 12.06 -9.26
N ASP A 169 5.28 12.47 -9.73
CA ASP A 169 4.25 13.11 -8.90
C ASP A 169 3.81 12.16 -7.78
N TYR A 170 3.61 10.88 -8.10
CA TYR A 170 3.32 9.83 -7.10
C TYR A 170 4.43 9.64 -6.07
N ALA A 171 5.70 9.66 -6.48
CA ALA A 171 6.83 9.57 -5.56
C ALA A 171 6.87 10.75 -4.57
N ILE A 172 6.46 11.95 -5.00
CA ILE A 172 6.34 13.12 -4.12
C ILE A 172 5.23 12.90 -3.10
N GLU A 173 4.05 12.47 -3.53
CA GLU A 173 2.91 12.15 -2.65
C GLU A 173 3.28 11.08 -1.61
N LEU A 174 3.94 10.00 -2.06
CA LEU A 174 4.46 8.97 -1.17
C LEU A 174 5.49 9.51 -0.17
N GLY A 175 6.37 10.41 -0.59
CA GLY A 175 7.36 11.05 0.29
C GLY A 175 6.73 11.88 1.40
N GLU A 176 5.73 12.70 1.06
CA GLU A 176 4.95 13.46 2.05
C GLU A 176 4.24 12.52 3.03
N ALA A 177 3.54 11.49 2.51
CA ALA A 177 2.84 10.52 3.33
C ALA A 177 3.79 9.72 4.26
N ALA A 178 4.97 9.35 3.75
CA ALA A 178 6.01 8.66 4.51
C ALA A 178 6.64 9.53 5.61
N GLY A 179 6.42 10.85 5.59
CA GLY A 179 7.08 11.82 6.47
C GLY A 179 8.53 12.07 6.09
N SER A 180 8.84 11.96 4.80
CA SER A 180 10.16 12.16 4.22
C SER A 180 10.01 12.83 2.85
N PRO A 181 9.73 14.15 2.79
CA PRO A 181 9.62 14.89 1.54
C PRO A 181 10.81 14.61 0.62
N VAL A 182 10.53 14.36 -0.66
CA VAL A 182 11.54 13.93 -1.62
C VAL A 182 11.68 14.91 -2.78
N ARG A 183 12.89 15.03 -3.30
CA ARG A 183 13.17 15.63 -4.62
C ARG A 183 13.21 14.51 -5.65
N VAL A 184 12.45 14.67 -6.72
CA VAL A 184 12.29 13.64 -7.74
C VAL A 184 12.74 14.14 -9.10
N ARG A 185 13.48 13.31 -9.83
CA ARG A 185 13.88 13.58 -11.21
C ARG A 185 13.66 12.35 -12.08
N VAL A 186 12.96 12.54 -13.19
CA VAL A 186 12.81 11.53 -14.23
C VAL A 186 14.03 11.55 -15.16
N VAL A 187 14.60 10.39 -15.43
CA VAL A 187 15.72 10.17 -16.34
C VAL A 187 15.30 9.13 -17.37
N PRO A 188 14.74 9.55 -18.52
CA PRO A 188 14.32 8.62 -19.56
C PRO A 188 15.51 7.97 -20.26
N ASP A 189 15.33 6.76 -20.75
CA ASP A 189 16.30 6.09 -21.63
C ASP A 189 16.37 6.81 -22.98
N PRO A 190 17.54 6.81 -23.67
CA PRO A 190 17.68 7.44 -24.97
C PRO A 190 16.63 6.92 -25.97
N GLY A 191 15.80 7.84 -26.47
CA GLY A 191 14.76 7.53 -27.47
C GLY A 191 13.48 6.90 -26.91
N SER A 192 13.33 6.77 -25.59
CA SER A 192 12.11 6.25 -24.97
C SER A 192 11.53 7.23 -23.95
N SER A 193 10.22 7.47 -24.01
CA SER A 193 9.47 8.17 -22.96
C SER A 193 8.82 7.21 -21.95
N ALA A 194 8.82 5.90 -22.25
CA ALA A 194 8.19 4.86 -21.46
C ALA A 194 9.18 4.06 -20.63
N ARG A 195 10.49 4.20 -20.87
CA ARG A 195 11.55 3.51 -20.13
C ARG A 195 12.53 4.50 -19.54
N GLY A 196 13.10 4.16 -18.40
CA GLY A 196 14.13 4.95 -17.75
C GLY A 196 14.19 4.70 -16.26
N SER A 197 14.55 5.73 -15.52
CA SER A 197 14.61 5.69 -14.06
C SER A 197 14.07 6.96 -13.41
N ILE A 198 13.61 6.81 -12.18
CA ILE A 198 13.21 7.90 -11.29
C ILE A 198 14.23 7.97 -10.18
N ARG A 199 14.94 9.10 -10.13
CA ARG A 199 15.84 9.42 -9.05
C ARG A 199 15.06 10.09 -7.93
N VAL A 200 15.01 9.43 -6.78
CA VAL A 200 14.39 9.90 -5.53
C VAL A 200 15.50 10.29 -4.55
N ASP A 201 15.49 11.54 -4.10
CA ASP A 201 16.42 12.07 -3.11
C ASP A 201 15.65 12.60 -1.90
N ASN A 202 15.90 12.01 -0.73
CA ASN A 202 15.29 12.44 0.54
C ASN A 202 16.24 13.22 1.45
N GLY A 203 17.30 13.82 0.87
CA GLY A 203 18.33 14.57 1.56
C GLY A 203 19.41 13.70 2.22
N ASN A 204 19.04 12.49 2.66
CA ASN A 204 19.97 11.55 3.30
C ASN A 204 20.44 10.46 2.35
N ARG A 205 19.62 10.11 1.36
CA ARG A 205 19.88 9.03 0.40
C ARG A 205 19.28 9.37 -0.94
N VAL A 206 20.02 9.01 -1.98
CA VAL A 206 19.55 9.00 -3.36
C VAL A 206 19.30 7.56 -3.78
N ARG A 207 18.15 7.27 -4.38
CA ARG A 207 17.81 5.97 -4.96
C ARG A 207 17.28 6.16 -6.37
N ASP A 208 17.70 5.29 -7.26
CA ASP A 208 17.18 5.22 -8.61
C ASP A 208 16.22 4.03 -8.71
N VAL A 209 15.00 4.28 -9.17
CA VAL A 209 13.97 3.27 -9.43
C VAL A 209 13.75 3.19 -10.92
N SER A 210 14.14 2.08 -11.54
CA SER A 210 13.88 1.85 -12.96
C SER A 210 12.38 1.66 -13.22
N PHE A 211 11.93 2.07 -14.41
CA PHE A 211 10.57 1.84 -14.88
C PHE A 211 10.55 1.37 -16.36
N ASP A 212 9.58 0.51 -16.68
CA ASP A 212 9.16 0.15 -18.04
C ASP A 212 7.62 0.24 -18.11
N LEU A 213 7.15 1.40 -18.55
CA LEU A 213 5.75 1.80 -18.51
C LEU A 213 4.94 1.16 -19.64
N ASP A 214 3.92 0.40 -19.25
CA ASP A 214 2.82 0.06 -20.15
C ASP A 214 1.89 1.27 -20.35
N ALA A 215 1.39 1.45 -21.57
CA ALA A 215 0.55 2.59 -21.91
C ALA A 215 -0.84 2.55 -21.25
N ASP A 216 -1.33 1.36 -20.90
CA ASP A 216 -2.64 1.12 -20.30
C ASP A 216 -2.52 0.88 -18.79
N PHE A 217 -1.45 0.21 -18.35
CA PHE A 217 -1.31 -0.26 -16.96
C PHE A 217 -0.16 0.38 -16.17
N GLY A 218 0.73 1.13 -16.82
CA GLY A 218 1.91 1.70 -16.17
C GLY A 218 2.95 0.63 -15.79
N ASP A 219 3.66 0.85 -14.68
CA ASP A 219 4.64 -0.10 -14.14
C ASP A 219 4.44 -0.28 -12.63
N GLN A 220 3.73 -1.35 -12.27
CA GLN A 220 3.42 -1.64 -10.88
C GLN A 220 4.66 -1.95 -10.05
N GLN A 221 5.71 -2.55 -10.64
CA GLN A 221 6.93 -2.88 -9.92
C GLN A 221 7.70 -1.60 -9.58
N ALA A 222 7.73 -0.62 -10.49
CA ALA A 222 8.29 0.69 -10.21
C ALA A 222 7.52 1.39 -9.08
N GLU A 223 6.19 1.36 -9.10
CA GLU A 223 5.37 1.93 -8.02
C GLU A 223 5.66 1.28 -6.65
N ASP A 224 5.75 -0.06 -6.60
CA ASP A 224 6.08 -0.77 -5.36
C ASP A 224 7.50 -0.44 -4.88
N ALA A 225 8.47 -0.33 -5.80
CA ALA A 225 9.82 0.10 -5.47
C ALA A 225 9.88 1.55 -4.96
N LEU A 226 9.04 2.45 -5.49
CA LEU A 226 8.94 3.83 -5.04
C LEU A 226 8.45 3.92 -3.58
N THR A 227 7.48 3.11 -3.16
CA THR A 227 7.03 3.08 -1.74
C THR A 227 8.18 2.79 -0.77
N CYS A 228 9.09 1.89 -1.17
CA CYS A 228 10.29 1.57 -0.42
C CYS A 228 11.37 2.65 -0.53
N ALA A 229 11.45 3.33 -1.67
CA ALA A 229 12.46 4.35 -1.94
C ALA A 229 12.25 5.62 -1.10
N VAL A 230 10.99 6.02 -0.90
CA VAL A 230 10.62 7.24 -0.16
C VAL A 230 10.61 7.07 1.36
N ALA A 231 10.83 5.86 1.88
CA ALA A 231 10.71 5.59 3.31
C ALA A 231 11.65 6.46 4.15
N ALA A 232 11.08 7.13 5.16
CA ALA A 232 11.84 7.92 6.14
C ALA A 232 12.89 7.06 6.88
N PRO A 233 14.00 7.65 7.36
CA PRO A 233 14.98 6.93 8.16
C PRO A 233 14.36 6.16 9.33
N GLY A 234 14.76 4.89 9.49
CA GLY A 234 14.25 4.01 10.54
C GLY A 234 12.87 3.38 10.26
N ARG A 235 12.19 3.77 9.18
CA ARG A 235 10.92 3.19 8.74
C ARG A 235 11.11 2.24 7.54
N ARG A 236 10.15 1.35 7.36
CA ARG A 236 10.00 0.47 6.19
C ARG A 236 8.57 0.56 5.67
N ALA A 237 8.41 0.57 4.35
CA ALA A 237 7.10 0.43 3.74
C ALA A 237 6.55 -0.98 4.03
N TYR A 238 5.26 -1.04 4.35
CA TYR A 238 4.54 -2.27 4.57
C TYR A 238 3.24 -2.20 3.74
N PRO A 239 3.20 -2.86 2.57
CA PRO A 239 2.03 -2.86 1.71
C PRO A 239 0.93 -3.75 2.28
N ILE A 240 -0.31 -3.28 2.19
CA ILE A 240 -1.52 -3.90 2.71
C ILE A 240 -2.52 -3.94 1.57
N LEU A 241 -2.92 -5.15 1.17
CA LEU A 241 -3.99 -5.36 0.20
C LEU A 241 -5.30 -5.38 0.95
N THR A 242 -6.16 -4.42 0.62
CA THR A 242 -7.30 -4.10 1.46
C THR A 242 -8.62 -4.66 0.97
N ASP A 243 -8.70 -5.34 -0.16
CA ASP A 243 -9.89 -6.09 -0.56
C ASP A 243 -9.58 -7.02 -1.74
N ALA A 244 -10.63 -7.64 -2.31
CA ALA A 244 -10.51 -8.50 -3.48
C ALA A 244 -10.27 -7.70 -4.78
N GLN A 245 -10.56 -6.40 -4.76
CA GLN A 245 -10.37 -5.46 -5.85
C GLN A 245 -8.92 -4.99 -5.94
N GLY A 246 -8.12 -5.22 -4.89
CA GLY A 246 -6.68 -4.96 -4.88
C GLY A 246 -6.31 -3.58 -4.37
N GLU A 247 -7.22 -2.88 -3.70
CA GLU A 247 -6.98 -1.56 -3.12
C GLU A 247 -5.71 -1.56 -2.25
N ARG A 248 -4.71 -0.75 -2.64
CA ARG A 248 -3.38 -0.71 -1.99
C ARG A 248 -3.30 0.37 -0.92
N LEU A 249 -3.07 -0.07 0.31
CA LEU A 249 -2.72 0.77 1.44
C LEU A 249 -1.26 0.51 1.81
N THR A 250 -0.44 1.53 1.94
CA THR A 250 0.93 1.40 2.43
C THR A 250 1.05 2.06 3.78
N ALA A 251 1.60 1.34 4.76
CA ALA A 251 1.97 1.89 6.06
C ALA A 251 3.49 1.91 6.20
N TRP A 252 4.08 3.04 6.61
CA TRP A 252 5.50 3.13 6.93
C TRP A 252 5.72 2.90 8.42
N VAL A 253 6.12 1.69 8.75
CA VAL A 253 6.28 1.22 10.14
C VAL A 253 7.74 1.25 10.59
N THR A 254 7.97 1.37 11.88
CA THR A 254 9.32 1.34 12.46
C THR A 254 9.88 -0.09 12.52
N ARG A 255 11.20 -0.23 12.65
CA ARG A 255 11.83 -1.55 12.90
C ARG A 255 11.44 -2.18 14.25
N SER A 256 11.04 -1.35 15.20
CA SER A 256 10.60 -1.77 16.53
C SER A 256 9.11 -2.11 16.59
N THR A 257 8.39 -2.04 15.47
CA THR A 257 6.96 -2.35 15.43
C THR A 257 6.71 -3.79 15.91
N PRO A 258 5.86 -4.00 16.93
CA PRO A 258 5.63 -5.33 17.51
C PRO A 258 5.00 -6.31 16.52
N GLU A 259 5.33 -7.59 16.65
CA GLU A 259 4.73 -8.66 15.82
C GLU A 259 3.20 -8.77 15.97
N ALA A 260 2.68 -8.38 17.14
CA ALA A 260 1.24 -8.34 17.40
C ALA A 260 0.50 -7.38 16.45
N PHE A 261 1.12 -6.26 16.04
CA PHE A 261 0.55 -5.35 15.05
C PHE A 261 0.39 -6.06 13.70
N PHE A 262 1.45 -6.70 13.20
CA PHE A 262 1.39 -7.43 11.95
C PHE A 262 0.38 -8.58 12.04
N THR A 263 0.35 -9.32 13.14
CA THR A 263 -0.60 -10.42 13.35
C THR A 263 -2.05 -9.93 13.27
N ALA A 264 -2.39 -8.84 13.96
CA ALA A 264 -3.72 -8.25 13.94
C ALA A 264 -4.11 -7.78 12.52
N LEU A 265 -3.18 -7.11 11.84
CA LEU A 265 -3.40 -6.58 10.51
C LEU A 265 -3.58 -7.68 9.44
N HIS A 266 -2.79 -8.76 9.48
CA HIS A 266 -3.01 -9.92 8.61
C HIS A 266 -4.32 -10.66 8.95
N GLY A 267 -4.72 -10.68 10.23
CA GLY A 267 -6.00 -11.24 10.65
C GLY A 267 -7.20 -10.55 9.97
N GLU A 268 -7.12 -9.23 9.78
CA GLU A 268 -8.09 -8.46 9.00
C GLU A 268 -7.93 -8.64 7.48
N ASN A 269 -6.74 -9.04 7.03
CA ASN A 269 -6.30 -9.01 5.63
C ASN A 269 -5.62 -10.32 5.21
N PRO A 270 -6.33 -11.45 5.12
CA PRO A 270 -5.70 -12.74 4.81
C PRO A 270 -5.03 -12.78 3.42
N HIS A 271 -5.32 -11.81 2.55
CA HIS A 271 -4.72 -11.66 1.22
C HIS A 271 -3.40 -10.88 1.22
N THR A 272 -2.95 -10.34 2.35
CA THR A 272 -1.62 -9.72 2.45
C THR A 272 -0.52 -10.78 2.42
N CYS A 273 0.41 -10.68 1.46
CA CYS A 273 1.53 -11.61 1.33
C CYS A 273 2.49 -11.50 2.53
N ARG A 274 2.95 -12.66 3.01
CA ARG A 274 4.03 -12.80 4.00
C ARG A 274 5.40 -12.50 3.41
#